data_AF-A0A2S8SWY9-F1
#
_entry.id   AF-A0A2S8SWY9-F1
#
_cell.length_a   1.000
_cell.length_b   1.000
_cell.length_c   1.000
_cell.angle_alpha   90.00
_cell.angle_beta   90.00
_cell.angle_gamma   90.00
#
_symmetry.space_group_name_H-M   'P 1'
#
loop_
_entity.id
_entity.type
_entity.pdbx_description
1 polymer ?
#
loop_
_entity_poly.entity_id
_entity_poly.type
_entity_poly.pdbx_seq_one_letter_code
_entity_poly.pdbx_strand_id
1 'polypeptide(L)'
;MKQSIALFLALLFVAPIFDVSAQPKTAGYSMSRTENLYWPLMKRGQHSEKIRILQRLLILKGARLVVDGHFGFSTENAVRIFQKSQKIKVDGVVGAQTWESLVVPLRRGSRGSMVRTFQMLLNQNGYRVKQDGVFGAATEKAVRNYQKKQGEGMMIADGRASKWVWCWLLGGMNISD
;
A
#
# COMPACT_ATOMS: atom_id res chain seq x y z
N MET A 1 -25.16 78.72 -16.46
CA MET A 1 -23.70 78.82 -16.70
C MET A 1 -23.10 77.44 -16.46
N LYS A 2 -22.45 76.86 -17.49
CA LYS A 2 -21.77 75.53 -17.56
C LYS A 2 -22.73 74.31 -17.53
N GLN A 3 -23.22 73.84 -18.67
CA GLN A 3 -22.64 73.03 -19.76
C GLN A 3 -22.64 71.50 -19.51
N SER A 4 -23.25 70.82 -20.48
CA SER A 4 -23.49 69.39 -20.67
C SER A 4 -22.22 68.52 -20.67
N ILE A 5 -22.39 67.21 -20.45
CA ILE A 5 -21.87 66.10 -21.29
C ILE A 5 -22.59 64.81 -20.87
N ALA A 6 -23.20 64.15 -21.85
CA ALA A 6 -23.75 62.80 -21.78
C ALA A 6 -22.63 61.74 -21.67
N LEU A 7 -22.90 60.52 -21.18
CA LEU A 7 -22.47 59.28 -21.85
C LEU A 7 -22.94 57.99 -21.12
N PHE A 8 -23.42 57.05 -21.95
CA PHE A 8 -23.54 55.59 -21.84
C PHE A 8 -24.20 54.90 -20.62
N LEU A 9 -25.43 54.48 -20.86
CA LEU A 9 -26.04 53.27 -20.30
C LEU A 9 -25.17 52.04 -20.59
N ALA A 10 -24.51 51.50 -19.56
CA ALA A 10 -23.94 50.16 -19.57
C ALA A 10 -24.90 49.21 -18.84
N LEU A 11 -25.55 48.32 -19.61
CA LEU A 11 -26.22 47.13 -19.11
C LEU A 11 -25.17 46.22 -18.44
N LEU A 12 -25.16 46.16 -17.11
CA LEU A 12 -24.51 45.07 -16.38
C LEU A 12 -25.56 44.02 -16.03
N PHE A 13 -25.46 42.88 -16.70
CA PHE A 13 -26.15 41.65 -16.35
C PHE A 13 -25.86 41.31 -14.88
N VAL A 14 -26.90 41.28 -14.05
CA VAL A 14 -26.83 40.68 -12.71
C VAL A 14 -26.68 39.18 -12.90
N ALA A 15 -25.47 38.66 -12.68
CA ALA A 15 -25.24 37.22 -12.56
C ALA A 15 -25.97 36.72 -11.29
N PRO A 16 -26.56 35.52 -11.29
CA PRO A 16 -27.24 35.00 -10.13
C PRO A 16 -26.25 34.85 -8.97
N ILE A 17 -26.63 35.41 -7.82
CA ILE A 17 -25.99 35.18 -6.53
C ILE A 17 -26.10 33.69 -6.23
N PHE A 18 -25.01 32.95 -6.38
CA PHE A 18 -24.91 31.61 -5.81
C PHE A 18 -24.76 31.76 -4.30
N ASP A 19 -25.81 31.39 -3.57
CA ASP A 19 -25.80 31.26 -2.12
C ASP A 19 -24.76 30.19 -1.71
N VAL A 20 -23.58 30.63 -1.26
CA VAL A 20 -22.54 29.77 -0.66
C VAL A 20 -22.86 29.57 0.82
N SER A 21 -23.98 28.92 1.14
CA SER A 21 -24.28 28.57 2.54
C SER A 21 -24.84 27.17 2.79
N ALA A 22 -24.90 26.29 1.78
CA ALA A 22 -25.30 24.91 2.01
C ALA A 22 -24.57 23.90 1.10
N GLN A 23 -23.27 23.68 1.36
CA GLN A 23 -22.63 22.43 0.93
C GLN A 23 -23.03 21.31 1.90
N PRO A 24 -23.61 20.19 1.43
CA PRO A 24 -23.74 19.00 2.26
C PRO A 24 -22.34 18.49 2.62
N LYS A 25 -22.13 18.17 3.90
CA LYS A 25 -20.94 17.45 4.40
C LYS A 25 -20.92 16.03 3.84
N THR A 26 -20.67 15.87 2.54
CA THR A 26 -20.29 14.58 1.96
C THR A 26 -18.77 14.48 2.07
N ALA A 27 -18.30 13.71 3.05
CA ALA A 27 -16.92 13.26 3.16
C ALA A 27 -16.59 12.33 1.98
N GLY A 28 -16.43 12.91 0.79
CA GLY A 28 -15.87 12.27 -0.39
C GLY A 28 -14.41 12.67 -0.49
N TYR A 29 -13.52 11.88 0.10
CA TYR A 29 -12.10 11.99 -0.23
C TYR A 29 -11.93 11.42 -1.65
N SER A 30 -11.78 12.31 -2.63
CA SER A 30 -11.55 11.93 -4.02
C SER A 30 -10.21 11.19 -4.13
N MET A 31 -10.26 9.92 -4.54
CA MET A 31 -9.10 9.07 -4.84
C MET A 31 -8.32 9.60 -6.06
N SER A 32 -7.54 10.65 -5.87
CA SER A 32 -6.70 11.26 -6.91
C SER A 32 -5.40 11.85 -6.32
N ARG A 33 -4.73 11.09 -5.46
CA ARG A 33 -3.29 11.31 -5.21
C ARG A 33 -2.61 10.03 -5.66
N THR A 34 -1.70 10.11 -6.63
CA THR A 34 -0.89 8.97 -7.09
C THR A 34 -0.08 8.50 -5.89
N GLU A 35 -0.64 7.55 -5.17
CA GLU A 35 -0.09 6.94 -3.98
C GLU A 35 1.14 6.11 -4.41
N ASN A 36 2.29 6.77 -4.58
CA ASN A 36 3.54 6.11 -4.96
C ASN A 36 4.06 5.26 -3.79
N LEU A 37 3.78 3.97 -3.86
CA LEU A 37 4.35 2.96 -2.98
C LEU A 37 5.86 2.80 -3.24
N TYR A 38 6.69 3.23 -2.30
CA TYR A 38 8.13 2.94 -2.35
C TYR A 38 8.41 1.60 -1.70
N TRP A 39 8.29 0.54 -2.49
CA TRP A 39 8.61 -0.80 -2.04
C TRP A 39 10.10 -0.98 -1.71
N PRO A 40 10.44 -1.75 -0.67
CA PRO A 40 11.83 -2.01 -0.34
C PRO A 40 12.50 -2.81 -1.46
N LEU A 41 13.70 -2.39 -1.85
CA LEU A 41 14.47 -3.07 -2.88
C LEU A 41 15.27 -4.23 -2.26
N MET A 42 14.98 -5.46 -2.69
CA MET A 42 15.74 -6.63 -2.27
C MET A 42 16.53 -7.26 -3.41
N LYS A 43 17.80 -7.59 -3.15
CA LYS A 43 18.74 -8.15 -4.13
C LYS A 43 19.74 -9.10 -3.49
N ARG A 44 20.45 -9.86 -4.32
CA ARG A 44 21.46 -10.84 -3.88
C ARG A 44 22.49 -10.22 -2.94
N GLY A 45 22.88 -11.00 -1.93
CA GLY A 45 23.87 -10.62 -0.91
C GLY A 45 23.26 -10.02 0.35
N GLN A 46 21.97 -9.67 0.35
CA GLN A 46 21.27 -9.22 1.54
C GLN A 46 20.88 -10.39 2.46
N HIS A 47 20.79 -10.13 3.75
CA HIS A 47 20.30 -11.05 4.77
C HIS A 47 19.37 -10.31 5.74
N SER A 48 18.16 -10.83 5.97
CA SER A 48 17.21 -10.27 6.93
C SER A 48 16.01 -11.19 7.19
N GLU A 49 15.32 -10.93 8.30
CA GLU A 49 14.02 -11.57 8.60
C GLU A 49 12.96 -11.29 7.53
N LYS A 50 13.04 -10.14 6.84
CA LYS A 50 12.13 -9.79 5.74
C LYS A 50 12.41 -10.60 4.47
N ILE A 51 13.64 -11.07 4.27
CA ILE A 51 13.96 -11.99 3.18
C ILE A 51 13.30 -13.36 3.42
N ARG A 52 13.11 -13.79 4.68
CA ARG A 52 12.32 -14.99 4.97
C ARG A 52 10.86 -14.84 4.50
N ILE A 53 10.29 -13.63 4.61
CA ILE A 53 8.96 -13.33 4.09
C ILE A 53 8.96 -13.44 2.56
N LEU A 54 9.94 -12.85 1.87
CA LEU A 54 10.11 -12.99 0.42
C LEU A 54 10.19 -14.45 -0.01
N GLN A 55 11.07 -15.25 0.61
CA GLN A 55 11.27 -16.66 0.29
C GLN A 55 9.98 -17.46 0.46
N ARG A 56 9.23 -17.21 1.56
CA ARG A 56 7.91 -17.83 1.75
C ARG A 56 6.92 -17.44 0.66
N LEU A 57 6.84 -16.15 0.30
CA LEU A 57 5.94 -15.69 -0.77
C LEU A 57 6.29 -16.34 -2.11
N LEU A 58 7.57 -16.47 -2.46
CA LEU A 58 8.02 -17.17 -3.66
C LEU A 58 7.65 -18.66 -3.62
N ILE A 59 7.77 -19.32 -2.47
CA ILE A 59 7.32 -20.71 -2.29
C ILE A 59 5.80 -20.84 -2.54
N LEU A 60 5.00 -19.88 -2.07
CA LEU A 60 3.56 -19.86 -2.36
C LEU A 60 3.24 -19.65 -3.85
N LYS A 61 4.19 -19.12 -4.63
CA LYS A 61 4.10 -18.99 -6.08
C LYS A 61 4.76 -20.15 -6.83
N GLY A 62 5.11 -21.23 -6.12
CA GLY A 62 5.63 -22.48 -6.71
C GLY A 62 7.14 -22.63 -6.69
N ALA A 63 7.89 -21.69 -6.10
CA ALA A 63 9.33 -21.84 -5.96
C ALA A 63 9.68 -22.94 -4.93
N ARG A 64 10.81 -23.61 -5.14
CA ARG A 64 11.41 -24.54 -4.16
C ARG A 64 12.63 -23.88 -3.55
N LEU A 65 12.49 -23.37 -2.33
CA LEU A 65 13.54 -22.63 -1.62
C LEU A 65 13.66 -23.10 -0.17
N VAL A 66 14.86 -22.97 0.37
CA VAL A 66 15.07 -22.96 1.81
C VAL A 66 14.74 -21.55 2.32
N VAL A 67 14.04 -21.47 3.46
CA VAL A 67 13.73 -20.19 4.10
C VAL A 67 14.80 -19.87 5.15
N ASP A 68 15.97 -19.44 4.67
CA ASP A 68 17.15 -19.17 5.49
C ASP A 68 17.38 -17.67 5.79
N GLY A 69 16.58 -16.78 5.20
CA GLY A 69 16.73 -15.33 5.34
C GLY A 69 17.87 -14.73 4.50
N HIS A 70 18.58 -15.54 3.72
CA HIS A 70 19.67 -15.12 2.85
C HIS A 70 19.18 -14.99 1.40
N PHE A 71 19.38 -13.81 0.82
CA PHE A 71 19.14 -13.61 -0.60
C PHE A 71 20.36 -14.12 -1.38
N GLY A 72 20.50 -15.44 -1.44
CA GLY A 72 21.55 -16.12 -2.22
C GLY A 72 21.16 -16.35 -3.68
N PHE A 73 21.99 -17.13 -4.38
CA PHE A 73 21.78 -17.48 -5.79
C PHE A 73 20.42 -18.16 -6.04
N SER A 74 20.03 -19.10 -5.18
CA SER A 74 18.73 -19.81 -5.31
C SER A 74 17.54 -18.84 -5.21
N THR A 75 17.58 -17.90 -4.27
CA THR A 75 16.55 -16.88 -4.09
C THR A 75 16.47 -15.96 -5.32
N GLU A 76 17.62 -15.50 -5.82
CA GLU A 76 17.69 -14.66 -7.02
C GLU A 76 17.14 -15.36 -8.27
N ASN A 77 17.49 -16.63 -8.46
CA ASN A 77 16.96 -17.42 -9.57
C ASN A 77 15.45 -17.61 -9.47
N ALA A 78 14.93 -17.88 -8.27
CA ALA A 78 13.49 -17.97 -8.04
C ALA A 78 12.77 -16.64 -8.33
N VAL A 79 13.37 -15.50 -7.99
CA VAL A 79 12.84 -14.18 -8.34
C VAL A 79 12.80 -14.00 -9.86
N ARG A 80 13.86 -14.35 -10.60
CA ARG A 80 13.86 -14.25 -12.07
C ARG A 80 12.79 -15.13 -12.72
N ILE A 81 12.63 -16.36 -12.25
CA ILE A 81 11.58 -17.27 -12.73
C ILE A 81 10.19 -16.68 -12.46
N PHE A 82 9.98 -16.17 -11.25
CA PHE A 82 8.73 -15.51 -10.89
C PHE A 82 8.46 -14.29 -11.77
N GLN A 83 9.43 -13.37 -11.92
CA GLN A 83 9.32 -12.19 -12.78
C GLN A 83 8.96 -12.57 -14.23
N LYS A 84 9.62 -13.60 -14.78
CA LYS A 84 9.30 -14.13 -16.11
C LYS A 84 7.85 -14.64 -16.17
N SER A 85 7.38 -15.36 -15.16
CA SER A 85 6.00 -15.86 -15.10
C SER A 85 4.95 -14.74 -15.03
N GLN A 86 5.29 -13.61 -14.40
CA GLN A 86 4.42 -12.44 -14.27
C GLN A 86 4.54 -11.48 -15.48
N LYS A 87 5.42 -11.77 -16.45
CA LYS A 87 5.69 -10.91 -17.61
C LYS A 87 6.12 -9.49 -17.21
N ILE A 88 6.90 -9.38 -16.13
CA ILE A 88 7.53 -8.13 -15.67
C ILE A 88 9.03 -8.15 -15.96
N LYS A 89 9.73 -7.04 -15.70
CA LYS A 89 11.18 -6.95 -15.90
C LYS A 89 11.92 -8.07 -15.15
N VAL A 90 12.74 -8.83 -15.87
CA VAL A 90 13.49 -9.97 -15.32
C VAL A 90 14.91 -9.53 -14.99
N ASP A 91 15.11 -8.92 -13.83
CA ASP A 91 16.41 -8.45 -13.35
C ASP A 91 16.92 -9.22 -12.12
N GLY A 92 16.09 -10.05 -11.49
CA GLY A 92 16.42 -10.75 -10.24
C GLY A 92 16.38 -9.86 -9.01
N VAL A 93 15.88 -8.63 -9.14
CA VAL A 93 15.73 -7.66 -8.06
C VAL A 93 14.27 -7.53 -7.69
N VAL A 94 13.95 -7.64 -6.40
CA VAL A 94 12.59 -7.50 -5.91
C VAL A 94 12.31 -6.02 -5.64
N GLY A 95 11.80 -5.34 -6.66
CA GLY A 95 11.28 -3.98 -6.60
C GLY A 95 9.74 -3.94 -6.64
N ALA A 96 9.18 -2.74 -6.87
CA ALA A 96 7.73 -2.49 -6.80
C ALA A 96 6.88 -3.49 -7.61
N GLN A 97 7.16 -3.65 -8.90
CA GLN A 97 6.42 -4.58 -9.77
C GLN A 97 6.44 -6.03 -9.25
N THR A 98 7.57 -6.46 -8.67
CA THR A 98 7.70 -7.82 -8.14
C THR A 98 6.90 -7.96 -6.86
N TRP A 99 7.00 -7.01 -5.93
CA TRP A 99 6.22 -7.03 -4.69
C TRP A 99 4.72 -6.99 -4.93
N GLU A 100 4.27 -6.10 -5.81
CA GLU A 100 2.86 -5.97 -6.15
C GLU A 100 2.25 -7.20 -6.78
N SER A 101 3.07 -8.04 -7.41
CA SER A 101 2.67 -9.33 -7.98
C SER A 101 2.75 -10.48 -6.95
N LEU A 102 3.59 -10.34 -5.92
CA LEU A 102 3.75 -11.33 -4.85
C LEU A 102 2.59 -11.26 -3.83
N VAL A 103 2.24 -10.05 -3.38
CA VAL A 103 1.28 -9.86 -2.29
C VAL A 103 -0.14 -9.60 -2.78
N VAL A 104 -1.10 -9.91 -1.93
CA VAL A 104 -2.53 -9.64 -2.19
C VAL A 104 -3.16 -8.95 -0.98
N PRO A 105 -4.21 -8.13 -1.18
CA PRO A 105 -4.97 -7.59 -0.06
C PRO A 105 -5.56 -8.70 0.80
N LEU A 106 -5.43 -8.59 2.13
CA LEU A 106 -6.05 -9.51 3.08
C LEU A 106 -7.03 -8.77 4.00
N ARG A 107 -8.07 -9.48 4.43
CA ARG A 107 -9.09 -8.95 5.34
C ARG A 107 -9.63 -10.06 6.22
N ARG A 108 -10.47 -9.70 7.20
CA ARG A 108 -11.17 -10.68 8.02
C ARG A 108 -11.86 -11.75 7.16
N GLY A 109 -11.64 -13.01 7.50
CA GLY A 109 -12.14 -14.16 6.75
C GLY A 109 -11.19 -14.70 5.68
N SER A 110 -10.13 -13.97 5.30
CA SER A 110 -9.01 -14.52 4.51
C SER A 110 -8.36 -15.68 5.28
N ARG A 111 -7.94 -16.72 4.56
CA ARG A 111 -7.31 -17.92 5.15
C ARG A 111 -6.14 -18.43 4.30
N GLY A 112 -5.33 -19.29 4.89
CA GLY A 112 -4.28 -20.05 4.22
C GLY A 112 -2.87 -19.50 4.41
N SER A 113 -1.93 -20.02 3.64
CA SER A 113 -0.50 -19.76 3.84
C SER A 113 -0.10 -18.30 3.62
N MET A 114 -0.80 -17.57 2.75
CA MET A 114 -0.59 -16.12 2.57
C MET A 114 -0.88 -15.34 3.86
N VAL A 115 -1.97 -15.71 4.56
CA VAL A 115 -2.31 -15.11 5.85
C VAL A 115 -1.27 -15.48 6.90
N ARG A 116 -0.79 -16.72 6.92
CA ARG A 116 0.26 -17.15 7.87
C ARG A 116 1.55 -16.37 7.66
N THR A 117 1.95 -16.15 6.41
CA THR A 117 3.10 -15.30 6.07
C THR A 117 2.88 -13.85 6.49
N PHE A 118 1.67 -13.32 6.31
CA PHE A 118 1.34 -11.97 6.79
C PHE A 118 1.37 -11.85 8.32
N GLN A 119 0.85 -12.85 9.03
CA GLN A 119 0.91 -12.93 10.50
C GLN A 119 2.36 -13.01 11.01
N MET A 120 3.23 -13.71 10.29
CA MET A 120 4.67 -13.71 10.56
C MET A 120 5.28 -12.31 10.39
N LEU A 121 4.94 -11.62 9.29
CA LEU A 121 5.41 -10.25 9.04
C LEU A 121 4.93 -9.27 10.12
N LEU A 122 3.67 -9.39 10.58
CA LEU A 122 3.18 -8.63 11.72
C LEU A 122 4.00 -8.91 12.98
N ASN A 123 4.30 -10.18 13.27
CA ASN A 123 5.10 -10.54 14.45
C ASN A 123 6.53 -10.00 14.38
N GLN A 124 7.17 -10.02 13.20
CA GLN A 124 8.48 -9.41 12.97
C GLN A 124 8.46 -7.88 13.17
N ASN A 125 7.29 -7.24 13.04
CA ASN A 125 7.08 -5.81 13.30
C ASN A 125 6.58 -5.51 14.73
N GLY A 126 6.74 -6.47 15.66
CA GLY A 126 6.45 -6.28 17.09
C GLY A 126 4.99 -6.52 17.50
N TYR A 127 4.12 -6.93 16.57
CA TYR A 127 2.77 -7.39 16.93
C TYR A 127 2.83 -8.82 17.47
N ARG A 128 1.80 -9.24 18.19
CA ARG A 128 1.70 -10.61 18.71
C ARG A 128 0.38 -11.21 18.25
N VAL A 129 0.41 -11.85 17.09
CA VAL A 129 -0.72 -12.61 16.54
C VAL A 129 -0.36 -14.08 16.40
N LYS A 130 -1.35 -14.95 16.59
CA LYS A 130 -1.19 -16.38 16.31
C LYS A 130 -0.96 -16.57 14.81
N GLN A 131 0.07 -17.32 14.44
CA GLN A 131 0.35 -17.66 13.04
C GLN A 131 -0.43 -18.91 12.63
N ASP A 132 -1.77 -18.84 12.69
CA ASP A 132 -2.67 -19.95 12.38
C ASP A 132 -3.12 -19.98 10.91
N GLY A 133 -2.81 -18.94 10.13
CA GLY A 133 -3.28 -18.79 8.76
C GLY A 133 -4.74 -18.37 8.67
N VAL A 134 -5.34 -17.82 9.73
CA VAL A 134 -6.70 -17.29 9.75
C VAL A 134 -6.68 -15.80 10.06
N PHE A 135 -7.18 -14.97 9.14
CA PHE A 135 -7.28 -13.55 9.38
C PHE A 135 -8.53 -13.30 10.23
N GLY A 136 -8.40 -13.52 11.53
CA GLY A 136 -9.44 -13.33 12.53
C GLY A 136 -9.42 -11.95 13.18
N ALA A 137 -10.21 -11.79 14.24
CA ALA A 137 -10.32 -10.53 14.98
C ALA A 137 -8.97 -10.05 15.55
N ALA A 138 -8.10 -10.96 15.98
CA ALA A 138 -6.77 -10.60 16.50
C ALA A 138 -5.86 -10.03 15.41
N THR A 139 -5.84 -10.63 14.22
CA THR A 139 -5.06 -10.13 13.07
C THR A 139 -5.61 -8.80 12.57
N GLU A 140 -6.93 -8.67 12.46
CA GLU A 140 -7.59 -7.40 12.11
C GLU A 140 -7.24 -6.29 13.12
N LYS A 141 -7.32 -6.57 14.43
CA LYS A 141 -6.95 -5.62 15.48
C LYS A 141 -5.49 -5.20 15.37
N ALA A 142 -4.57 -6.13 15.10
CA ALA A 142 -3.15 -5.81 14.89
C ALA A 142 -2.95 -4.88 13.68
N VAL A 143 -3.66 -5.14 12.57
CA VAL A 143 -3.62 -4.26 11.40
C VAL A 143 -4.19 -2.88 11.73
N ARG A 144 -5.33 -2.79 12.43
CA ARG A 144 -5.87 -1.48 12.85
C ARG A 144 -4.90 -0.71 13.76
N ASN A 145 -4.25 -1.40 14.69
CA ASN A 145 -3.25 -0.78 15.56
C ASN A 145 -2.05 -0.28 14.75
N TYR A 146 -1.60 -1.05 13.76
CA TYR A 146 -0.56 -0.63 12.85
C TYR A 146 -0.98 0.62 12.07
N GLN A 147 -2.15 0.60 11.43
CA GLN A 147 -2.67 1.71 10.65
C GLN A 147 -2.79 2.99 11.49
N LYS A 148 -3.27 2.90 12.73
CA LYS A 148 -3.35 4.03 13.66
C LYS A 148 -1.98 4.59 14.04
N LYS A 149 -0.99 3.71 14.26
CA LYS A 149 0.37 4.12 14.64
C LYS A 149 1.10 4.88 13.53
N GLN A 150 0.74 4.64 12.27
CA GLN A 150 1.38 5.23 11.10
C GLN A 150 0.98 6.70 10.82
N GLY A 151 0.13 7.32 11.64
CA GLY A 151 -0.22 8.74 11.59
C GLY A 151 -1.68 8.99 11.23
N GLU A 152 -2.33 9.86 12.01
CA GLU A 152 -3.70 10.34 11.80
C GLU A 152 -3.73 11.25 10.55
N GLY A 153 -4.10 10.69 9.40
CA GLY A 153 -4.35 11.52 8.21
C GLY A 153 -4.30 10.78 6.88
N MET A 154 -3.48 9.73 6.77
CA MET A 154 -3.30 9.03 5.49
C MET A 154 -4.01 7.67 5.44
N MET A 155 -4.24 7.03 6.59
CA MET A 155 -4.74 5.65 6.63
C MET A 155 -6.06 5.55 7.38
N ILE A 156 -7.11 5.19 6.66
CA ILE A 156 -8.33 4.68 7.29
C ILE A 156 -7.92 3.42 8.06
N ALA A 157 -8.11 3.42 9.38
CA ALA A 157 -7.83 2.26 10.23
C ALA A 157 -8.90 1.17 10.05
N ASP A 158 -9.08 0.71 8.81
CA ASP A 158 -10.12 -0.20 8.34
C ASP A 158 -9.86 -1.68 8.66
N GLY A 159 -8.67 -2.01 9.16
CA GLY A 159 -8.27 -3.37 9.51
C GLY A 159 -7.94 -4.26 8.31
N ARG A 160 -7.83 -3.70 7.10
CA ARG A 160 -7.47 -4.42 5.88
C ARG A 160 -5.98 -4.31 5.63
N ALA A 161 -5.34 -5.45 5.36
CA ALA A 161 -3.95 -5.48 4.93
C ALA A 161 -3.87 -5.22 3.43
N SER A 162 -3.99 -3.95 3.04
CA SER A 162 -3.80 -3.49 1.66
C SER A 162 -2.34 -3.61 1.22
N LYS A 163 -2.06 -3.40 -0.08
CA LYS A 163 -0.68 -3.35 -0.61
C LYS A 163 0.19 -2.33 0.14
N TRP A 164 -0.39 -1.22 0.59
CA TRP A 164 0.26 -0.26 1.49
C TRP A 164 0.74 -0.85 2.81
N VAL A 165 -0.16 -1.55 3.51
CA VAL A 165 0.19 -2.20 4.79
C VAL A 165 1.31 -3.23 4.60
N TRP A 166 1.27 -4.00 3.50
CA TRP A 166 2.37 -4.90 3.14
C TRP A 166 3.69 -4.15 2.93
N CYS A 167 3.67 -3.11 2.10
CA CYS A 167 4.84 -2.31 1.74
C CYS A 167 5.54 -1.76 2.98
N TRP A 168 4.80 -1.10 3.87
CA TRP A 168 5.41 -0.47 5.04
C TRP A 168 5.85 -1.48 6.10
N LEU A 169 5.12 -2.58 6.32
CA LEU A 169 5.59 -3.65 7.21
C LEU A 169 6.89 -4.29 6.68
N LEU A 170 7.07 -4.32 5.36
CA LEU A 170 8.33 -4.74 4.73
C LEU A 170 9.42 -3.65 4.78
N GLY A 171 9.13 -2.45 5.30
CA GLY A 171 10.05 -1.32 5.40
C GLY A 171 10.15 -0.45 4.16
N GLY A 172 9.13 -0.46 3.31
CA GLY A 172 8.92 0.58 2.30
C GLY A 172 8.41 1.89 2.91
N MET A 173 8.25 2.92 2.08
CA MET A 173 7.83 4.27 2.50
C MET A 173 6.72 4.82 1.59
N ASN A 174 5.99 5.84 2.07
CA ASN A 174 5.25 6.78 1.23
C ASN A 174 5.99 8.13 1.33
N ILE A 175 6.35 8.76 0.21
CA ILE A 175 6.70 10.17 0.21
C ILE A 175 5.48 10.89 -0.33
N SER A 176 4.64 11.37 0.58
CA SER A 176 3.73 12.45 0.25
C SER A 176 4.51 13.73 0.45
N ASP A 177 4.81 14.43 -0.65
CA ASP A 177 5.25 15.83 -0.60
C ASP A 177 4.29 16.70 0.24
#